data_AF-A0A2W6Q6I0-F1
#
_entry.id   AF-A0A2W6Q6I0-F1
#
_cell.length_a   1.000
_cell.length_b   1.000
_cell.length_c   1.000
_cell.angle_alpha   90.00
_cell.angle_beta   90.00
_cell.angle_gamma   90.00
#
_symmetry.space_group_name_H-M   'P 1'
#
loop_
_entity.id
_entity.type
_entity.pdbx_description
1 polymer ?
#
loop_
_entity_poly.entity_id
_entity_poly.type
_entity_poly.pdbx_seq_one_letter_code
_entity_poly.pdbx_strand_id
1 'polypeptide(L)'
;MNNWSPEHTKVIKSWFKIDTYRKFEDLSLIQFYHEIWARKLFFKEYREEFESRALAGYFSKIFSGNPFLIEEGQLGYMTPANKLFQPPHFFLTTLDRLAETSIIAMQRGGFLWHEGDNYSINAELREESLSDIMPDQFTRTIMFEIDLASGTDEEIAESLKAALPQWRKVKGIDENPLESVRFGYGTIKKLISYRVIPMLDILVWAAVKKIRVSDDRLSRLLYTDDDEESEMRQSSQIKDTDRPLALKSCTTDFIRQFHYFMNKNSHLKQMKVSDVMKLSD
;
A
#
# COMPACT_ATOMS: atom_id res chain seq x y z
N MET A 1 23.61 -3.31 -18.22
CA MET A 1 22.26 -3.32 -18.83
C MET A 1 22.44 -3.32 -20.34
N ASN A 2 21.62 -4.09 -21.06
CA ASN A 2 21.65 -4.18 -22.52
C ASN A 2 20.88 -3.02 -23.16
N ASN A 3 21.25 -2.66 -24.38
CA ASN A 3 20.51 -1.69 -25.17
C ASN A 3 19.24 -2.31 -25.77
N TRP A 4 18.23 -1.48 -26.01
CA TRP A 4 17.01 -1.87 -26.69
C TRP A 4 17.29 -2.32 -28.13
N SER A 5 16.57 -3.33 -28.64
CA SER A 5 16.74 -3.88 -30.00
C SER A 5 15.37 -4.17 -30.64
N PRO A 6 15.30 -4.41 -31.95
CA PRO A 6 14.06 -4.80 -32.61
C PRO A 6 13.43 -6.09 -32.05
N GLU A 7 14.22 -7.04 -31.58
CA GLU A 7 13.75 -8.28 -30.94
C GLU A 7 13.00 -7.96 -29.64
N HIS A 8 13.52 -7.04 -28.84
CA HIS A 8 12.85 -6.53 -27.64
C HIS A 8 11.49 -5.90 -27.97
N THR A 9 11.40 -5.17 -29.09
CA THR A 9 10.12 -4.64 -29.58
C THR A 9 9.13 -5.75 -29.95
N LYS A 10 9.58 -6.82 -30.61
CA LYS A 10 8.72 -7.96 -30.96
C LYS A 10 8.18 -8.65 -29.71
N VAL A 11 9.04 -8.88 -28.72
CA VAL A 11 8.66 -9.52 -27.45
C VAL A 11 7.69 -8.64 -26.67
N ILE A 12 7.94 -7.34 -26.52
CA ILE A 12 7.03 -6.50 -25.74
C ILE A 12 5.66 -6.40 -26.40
N LYS A 13 5.60 -6.26 -27.73
CA LYS A 13 4.34 -6.20 -28.48
C LYS A 13 3.54 -7.51 -28.45
N SER A 14 4.14 -8.65 -28.07
CA SER A 14 3.40 -9.92 -27.99
C SER A 14 2.44 -9.96 -26.80
N TRP A 15 2.71 -9.20 -25.74
CA TRP A 15 1.90 -9.18 -24.52
C TRP A 15 1.39 -7.78 -24.15
N PHE A 16 2.15 -6.72 -24.44
CA PHE A 16 1.77 -5.36 -24.13
C PHE A 16 0.81 -4.80 -25.19
N LYS A 17 -0.45 -4.59 -24.79
CA LYS A 17 -1.49 -3.95 -25.61
C LYS A 17 -2.12 -2.81 -24.82
N ILE A 18 -1.86 -1.56 -25.22
CA ILE A 18 -2.29 -0.40 -24.43
C ILE A 18 -3.81 -0.34 -24.23
N ASP A 19 -4.61 -0.75 -25.21
CA ASP A 19 -6.08 -0.80 -25.10
C ASP A 19 -6.57 -1.72 -23.98
N THR A 20 -5.80 -2.73 -23.62
CA THR A 20 -6.15 -3.60 -22.49
C THR A 20 -6.02 -2.85 -21.16
N TYR A 21 -5.08 -1.92 -21.06
CA TYR A 21 -4.88 -1.07 -19.88
C TYR A 21 -5.90 0.07 -19.80
N ARG A 22 -6.53 0.50 -20.90
CA ARG A 22 -7.61 1.50 -20.83
C ARG A 22 -8.78 1.05 -19.93
N LYS A 23 -8.99 -0.27 -19.80
CA LYS A 23 -10.01 -0.86 -18.90
C LYS A 23 -9.72 -0.66 -17.40
N PHE A 24 -8.55 -0.13 -17.00
CA PHE A 24 -8.33 0.28 -15.60
C PHE A 24 -9.30 1.39 -15.16
N GLU A 25 -9.81 2.17 -16.10
CA GLU A 25 -10.82 3.22 -15.85
C GLU A 25 -12.20 2.67 -15.44
N ASP A 26 -12.48 1.41 -15.77
CA ASP A 26 -13.73 0.72 -15.42
C ASP A 26 -13.67 0.04 -14.05
N LEU A 27 -12.49 -0.09 -13.45
CA LEU A 27 -12.34 -0.69 -12.13
C LEU A 27 -12.94 0.22 -11.06
N SER A 28 -13.39 -0.39 -9.96
CA SER A 28 -13.67 0.36 -8.74
C SER A 28 -12.38 1.00 -8.20
N LEU A 29 -12.50 2.13 -7.52
CA LEU A 29 -11.34 2.82 -6.96
C LEU A 29 -10.55 1.93 -5.99
N ILE A 30 -11.23 1.09 -5.20
CA ILE A 30 -10.59 0.14 -4.29
C ILE A 30 -9.79 -0.93 -5.05
N GLN A 31 -10.33 -1.44 -6.15
CA GLN A 31 -9.59 -2.42 -6.97
C GLN A 31 -8.38 -1.77 -7.65
N PHE A 32 -8.54 -0.55 -8.17
CA PHE A 32 -7.43 0.21 -8.74
C PHE A 32 -6.32 0.49 -7.71
N TYR A 33 -6.67 0.82 -6.47
CA TYR A 33 -5.72 0.92 -5.37
C TYR A 33 -4.93 -0.39 -5.17
N HIS A 34 -5.62 -1.53 -5.12
CA HIS A 34 -4.97 -2.83 -4.93
C HIS A 34 -4.09 -3.23 -6.12
N GLU A 35 -4.42 -2.81 -7.35
CA GLU A 35 -3.59 -3.03 -8.55
C GLU A 35 -2.24 -2.29 -8.47
N ILE A 36 -2.23 -1.06 -7.94
CA ILE A 36 -0.98 -0.31 -7.68
C ILE A 36 -0.24 -0.92 -6.49
N TRP A 37 -0.98 -1.29 -5.43
CA TRP A 37 -0.39 -1.93 -4.25
C TRP A 37 0.29 -3.26 -4.59
N ALA A 38 -0.31 -4.09 -5.44
CA ALA A 38 0.30 -5.33 -5.92
C ALA A 38 1.64 -5.07 -6.64
N ARG A 39 1.70 -4.01 -7.46
CA ARG A 39 2.90 -3.61 -8.21
C ARG A 39 4.04 -3.12 -7.31
N LYS A 40 3.77 -2.69 -6.08
CA LYS A 40 4.81 -2.41 -5.08
C LYS A 40 5.74 -3.60 -4.87
N LEU A 41 5.24 -4.83 -4.94
CA LEU A 41 6.06 -6.02 -4.76
C LEU A 41 7.21 -6.11 -5.78
N PHE A 42 7.06 -5.58 -6.99
CA PHE A 42 8.13 -5.57 -7.99
C PHE A 42 9.36 -4.76 -7.55
N PHE A 43 9.18 -3.78 -6.67
CA PHE A 43 10.22 -2.84 -6.25
C PHE A 43 10.68 -3.05 -4.80
N LYS A 44 10.18 -4.07 -4.11
CA LYS A 44 10.61 -4.43 -2.75
C LYS A 44 12.00 -5.08 -2.78
N GLU A 45 12.92 -4.62 -1.94
CA GLU A 45 14.29 -5.15 -1.85
C GLU A 45 14.33 -6.57 -1.25
N TYR A 46 13.59 -6.77 -0.15
CA TYR A 46 13.45 -8.05 0.52
C TYR A 46 12.00 -8.54 0.43
N ARG A 47 11.81 -9.82 0.08
CA ARG A 47 10.48 -10.42 -0.06
C ARG A 47 10.40 -11.68 0.79
N GLU A 48 9.25 -11.86 1.42
CA GLU A 48 8.91 -13.12 2.08
C GLU A 48 8.57 -14.19 1.02
N GLU A 49 8.56 -15.46 1.42
CA GLU A 49 8.37 -16.57 0.49
C GLU A 49 7.00 -16.53 -0.20
N PHE A 50 5.95 -16.15 0.53
CA PHE A 50 4.61 -16.00 -0.03
C PHE A 50 4.53 -14.83 -1.02
N GLU A 51 5.21 -13.71 -0.74
CA GLU A 51 5.29 -12.56 -1.64
C GLU A 51 6.03 -12.93 -2.93
N SER A 52 7.06 -13.76 -2.82
CA SER A 52 7.82 -14.26 -3.98
C SER A 52 6.96 -15.16 -4.87
N ARG A 53 6.10 -15.99 -4.28
CA ARG A 53 5.11 -16.79 -5.04
C ARG A 53 4.06 -15.91 -5.71
N ALA A 54 3.52 -14.92 -5.01
CA ALA A 54 2.57 -13.96 -5.58
C ALA A 54 3.19 -13.19 -6.77
N LEU A 55 4.43 -12.74 -6.62
CA LEU A 55 5.20 -12.03 -7.65
C LEU A 55 5.33 -12.85 -8.95
N ALA A 56 5.65 -14.13 -8.84
CA ALA A 56 5.74 -15.02 -9.99
C ALA A 56 4.39 -15.14 -10.73
N GLY A 57 3.29 -15.23 -9.97
CA GLY A 57 1.93 -15.19 -10.53
C GLY A 57 1.64 -13.89 -11.27
N TYR A 58 2.03 -12.74 -10.70
CA TYR A 58 1.84 -11.43 -11.33
C TYR A 58 2.64 -11.29 -12.63
N PHE A 59 3.89 -11.72 -12.66
CA PHE A 59 4.68 -11.77 -13.90
C PHE A 59 3.99 -12.62 -14.97
N SER A 60 3.48 -13.80 -14.59
CA SER A 60 2.79 -14.69 -15.52
C SER A 60 1.56 -14.02 -16.13
N LYS A 61 0.74 -13.33 -15.33
CA LYS A 61 -0.45 -12.62 -15.82
C LYS A 61 -0.07 -11.48 -16.78
N ILE A 62 0.83 -10.59 -16.37
CA ILE A 62 1.24 -9.43 -17.18
C ILE A 62 1.83 -9.89 -18.51
N PHE A 63 2.77 -10.84 -18.48
CA PHE A 63 3.47 -11.30 -19.70
C PHE A 63 2.66 -12.27 -20.56
N SER A 64 1.49 -12.73 -20.09
CA SER A 64 0.48 -13.36 -20.94
C SER A 64 -0.49 -12.36 -21.58
N GLY A 65 -0.29 -11.05 -21.34
CA GLY A 65 -1.12 -9.97 -21.88
C GLY A 65 -2.34 -9.62 -21.02
N ASN A 66 -2.39 -10.07 -19.77
CA ASN A 66 -3.43 -9.69 -18.81
C ASN A 66 -2.84 -8.81 -17.70
N PRO A 67 -3.03 -7.49 -17.72
CA PRO A 67 -2.46 -6.60 -16.71
C PRO A 67 -3.25 -6.57 -15.39
N PHE A 68 -4.42 -7.20 -15.30
CA PHE A 68 -5.25 -7.18 -14.10
C PHE A 68 -4.76 -8.23 -13.09
N LEU A 69 -4.06 -7.77 -12.06
CA LEU A 69 -3.48 -8.61 -11.03
C LEU A 69 -4.51 -9.01 -9.97
N ILE A 70 -5.48 -8.12 -9.72
CA ILE A 70 -6.48 -8.21 -8.67
C ILE A 70 -7.84 -8.49 -9.30
N GLU A 71 -8.38 -9.66 -9.01
CA GLU A 71 -9.74 -10.02 -9.38
C GLU A 71 -10.75 -9.48 -8.36
N GLU A 72 -11.95 -9.14 -8.80
CA GLU A 72 -13.00 -8.58 -7.93
C GLU A 72 -13.31 -9.53 -6.75
N GLY A 73 -13.35 -10.84 -6.99
CA GLY A 73 -13.52 -11.85 -5.95
C GLY A 73 -12.38 -11.93 -4.93
N GLN A 74 -11.20 -11.37 -5.25
CA GLN A 74 -10.05 -11.29 -4.33
C GLN A 74 -10.13 -10.08 -3.42
N LEU A 75 -10.93 -9.05 -3.74
CA LEU A 75 -11.14 -7.88 -2.88
C LEU A 75 -11.71 -8.31 -1.52
N GLY A 76 -12.64 -9.27 -1.54
CA GLY A 76 -13.20 -9.86 -0.33
C GLY A 76 -12.16 -10.59 0.55
N TYR A 77 -11.01 -11.02 0.02
CA TYR A 77 -9.92 -11.57 0.83
C TYR A 77 -8.91 -10.51 1.28
N MET A 78 -8.78 -9.41 0.54
CA MET A 78 -7.93 -8.27 0.89
C MET A 78 -8.57 -7.35 1.94
N THR A 79 -9.91 -7.35 2.00
CA THR A 79 -10.72 -6.77 3.07
C THR A 79 -11.75 -7.81 3.55
N PRO A 80 -11.32 -8.84 4.29
CA PRO A 80 -12.20 -9.93 4.71
C PRO A 80 -13.30 -9.45 5.66
N ALA A 81 -14.55 -9.66 5.25
CA ALA A 81 -15.72 -9.35 6.07
C ALA A 81 -15.82 -10.24 7.34
N ASN A 82 -15.08 -11.35 7.37
CA ASN A 82 -15.12 -12.36 8.43
C ASN A 82 -13.81 -12.48 9.22
N LYS A 83 -12.84 -11.58 9.02
CA LYS A 83 -11.59 -11.54 9.78
C LYS A 83 -11.21 -10.09 10.08
N LEU A 84 -10.49 -9.89 11.18
CA LEU A 84 -9.95 -8.58 11.50
C LEU A 84 -8.98 -8.13 10.40
N PHE A 85 -9.23 -6.94 9.84
CA PHE A 85 -8.35 -6.30 8.89
C PHE A 85 -7.17 -5.63 9.61
N GLN A 86 -5.97 -5.73 9.06
CA GLN A 86 -4.75 -5.09 9.59
C GLN A 86 -4.47 -3.78 8.84
N PRO A 87 -4.95 -2.61 9.32
CA PRO A 87 -4.68 -1.33 8.68
C PRO A 87 -3.21 -0.88 8.85
N PRO A 88 -2.69 0.03 7.99
CA PRO A 88 -1.26 0.40 7.94
C PRO A 88 -0.62 1.03 9.19
N HIS A 89 -1.42 1.43 10.17
CA HIS A 89 -0.97 2.15 11.38
C HIS A 89 -1.35 1.46 12.68
N PHE A 90 -2.07 0.35 12.60
CA PHE A 90 -2.41 -0.44 13.77
C PHE A 90 -1.66 -1.76 13.69
N PHE A 91 -1.51 -2.43 14.83
CA PHE A 91 -0.96 -3.76 14.95
C PHE A 91 -1.98 -4.58 15.73
N LEU A 92 -2.52 -5.64 15.13
CA LEU A 92 -3.33 -6.59 15.88
C LEU A 92 -2.36 -7.47 16.66
N THR A 93 -2.58 -7.57 17.97
CA THR A 93 -1.73 -8.39 18.83
C THR A 93 -1.80 -9.85 18.37
N THR A 94 -0.65 -10.40 17.98
CA THR A 94 -0.53 -11.81 17.60
C THR A 94 -0.17 -12.66 18.81
N LEU A 95 -0.33 -13.99 18.69
CA LEU A 95 0.12 -14.93 19.72
C LEU A 95 1.62 -14.80 19.99
N ASP A 96 2.43 -14.63 18.94
CA ASP A 96 3.88 -14.43 19.08
C ASP A 96 4.18 -13.16 19.89
N ARG A 97 3.51 -12.05 19.57
CA ARG A 97 3.71 -10.79 20.29
C ARG A 97 3.23 -10.88 21.74
N LEU A 98 2.12 -11.58 21.98
CA LEU A 98 1.64 -11.88 23.34
C LEU A 98 2.70 -12.67 24.11
N ALA A 99 3.22 -13.76 23.54
CA ALA A 99 4.22 -14.61 24.18
C ALA A 99 5.51 -13.83 24.50
N GLU A 100 6.05 -13.07 23.55
CA GLU A 100 7.20 -12.18 23.77
C GLU A 100 6.97 -11.22 24.95
N THR A 101 5.83 -10.53 24.92
CA THR A 101 5.48 -9.53 25.95
C THR A 101 5.34 -10.20 27.32
N SER A 102 4.72 -11.38 27.38
CA SER A 102 4.59 -12.18 28.61
C SER A 102 5.93 -12.64 29.17
N ILE A 103 6.85 -13.11 28.32
CA ILE A 103 8.21 -13.52 28.74
C ILE A 103 8.96 -12.33 29.36
N ILE A 104 8.92 -11.17 28.71
CA ILE A 104 9.59 -9.96 29.20
C ILE A 104 8.96 -9.48 30.51
N ALA A 105 7.63 -9.50 30.60
CA ALA A 105 6.92 -9.13 31.83
C ALA A 105 7.28 -10.09 32.98
N MET A 106 7.46 -11.38 32.71
CA MET A 106 7.92 -12.36 33.70
C MET A 106 9.35 -12.06 34.17
N GLN A 107 10.27 -11.77 33.24
CA GLN A 107 11.65 -11.39 33.57
C GLN A 107 11.74 -10.10 34.41
N ARG A 108 10.74 -9.22 34.30
CA ARG A 108 10.66 -7.95 35.03
C ARG A 108 9.82 -8.03 36.32
N GLY A 109 9.45 -9.22 36.76
CA GLY A 109 8.67 -9.40 38.00
C GLY A 109 7.22 -8.92 37.89
N GLY A 110 6.68 -8.82 36.68
CA GLY A 110 5.25 -8.62 36.43
C GLY A 110 4.41 -9.83 36.81
N PHE A 111 5.02 -11.03 36.76
CA PHE A 111 4.44 -12.28 37.25
C PHE A 111 5.24 -12.80 38.44
N LEU A 112 4.52 -13.15 39.50
CA LEU A 112 5.05 -13.74 40.73
C LEU A 112 4.71 -15.23 40.74
N TRP A 113 5.69 -16.07 41.04
CA TRP A 113 5.50 -17.51 41.20
C TRP A 113 5.38 -17.87 42.68
N HIS A 114 4.34 -18.64 43.03
CA HIS A 114 3.98 -18.99 44.42
C HIS A 114 4.07 -20.50 44.68
N GLU A 115 4.94 -21.20 43.96
CA GLU A 115 5.12 -22.66 43.95
C GLU A 115 4.13 -23.46 43.08
N GLY A 116 4.63 -24.56 42.49
CA GLY A 116 3.87 -25.40 41.56
C GLY A 116 3.44 -24.64 40.31
N ASP A 117 2.17 -24.78 39.94
CA ASP A 117 1.54 -24.09 38.81
C ASP A 117 0.87 -22.77 39.21
N ASN A 118 1.14 -22.24 40.41
CA ASN A 118 0.52 -21.01 40.91
C ASN A 118 1.33 -19.77 40.53
N TYR A 119 0.72 -18.92 39.71
CA TYR A 119 1.25 -17.62 39.33
C TYR A 119 0.26 -16.52 39.67
N SER A 120 0.74 -15.34 40.02
CA SER A 120 -0.08 -14.13 40.13
C SER A 120 0.55 -12.96 39.40
N ILE A 121 -0.25 -11.97 39.04
CA ILE A 121 0.26 -10.67 38.57
C ILE A 121 0.70 -9.86 39.78
N ASN A 122 1.84 -9.18 39.68
CA ASN A 122 2.32 -8.25 40.68
C ASN A 122 1.29 -7.12 40.89
N ALA A 123 0.82 -6.96 42.13
CA ALA A 123 -0.25 -6.02 42.46
C ALA A 123 0.12 -4.57 42.16
N GLU A 124 1.40 -4.19 42.32
CA GLU A 124 1.89 -2.82 42.04
C GLU A 124 1.84 -2.46 40.56
N LEU A 125 1.86 -3.46 39.67
CA LEU A 125 1.90 -3.28 38.22
C LEU A 125 0.56 -3.57 37.54
N ARG A 126 -0.45 -3.99 38.31
CA ARG A 126 -1.71 -4.53 37.76
C ARG A 126 -2.51 -3.49 36.96
N GLU A 127 -2.48 -2.24 37.39
CA GLU A 127 -3.27 -1.15 36.79
C GLU A 127 -2.43 -0.29 35.82
N GLU A 128 -1.13 -0.55 35.73
CA GLU A 128 -0.22 0.19 34.87
C GLU A 128 -0.32 -0.29 33.42
N SER A 129 -0.15 0.63 32.47
CA SER A 129 -0.16 0.26 31.06
C SER A 129 1.12 -0.52 30.70
N LEU A 130 1.01 -1.49 29.78
CA LEU A 130 2.20 -2.21 29.27
C LEU A 130 3.23 -1.25 28.67
N SER A 131 2.77 -0.12 28.10
CA SER A 131 3.64 0.89 27.51
C SER A 131 4.45 1.67 28.54
N ASP A 132 4.03 1.67 29.81
CA ASP A 132 4.70 2.31 30.94
C ASP A 132 5.57 1.32 31.73
N ILE A 133 5.13 0.07 31.90
CA ILE A 133 5.90 -1.00 32.55
C ILE A 133 7.14 -1.39 31.72
N MET A 134 7.01 -1.35 30.39
CA MET A 134 8.08 -1.74 29.47
C MET A 134 8.24 -0.75 28.30
N PRO A 135 8.68 0.49 28.57
CA PRO A 135 8.73 1.56 27.58
C PRO A 135 9.71 1.27 26.43
N ASP A 136 10.76 0.49 26.68
CA ASP A 136 11.74 0.06 25.68
C ASP A 136 11.16 -0.95 24.67
N GLN A 137 10.10 -1.68 25.02
CA GLN A 137 9.39 -2.58 24.10
C GLN A 137 8.36 -1.85 23.24
N PHE A 138 7.97 -0.65 23.66
CA PHE A 138 6.93 0.19 23.06
C PHE A 138 7.45 1.61 22.85
N THR A 139 8.62 1.72 22.21
CA THR A 139 9.30 3.02 21.96
C THR A 139 8.51 3.90 20.98
N ARG A 140 7.82 3.29 20.01
CA ARG A 140 7.10 3.97 18.92
C ARG A 140 5.63 3.62 18.83
N THR A 141 5.15 2.76 19.70
CA THR A 141 3.81 2.17 19.65
C THR A 141 3.19 2.20 21.03
N ILE A 142 1.87 2.07 21.09
CA ILE A 142 1.14 1.83 22.32
C ILE A 142 0.33 0.56 22.11
N MET A 143 0.42 -0.36 23.08
CA MET A 143 -0.42 -1.55 23.11
C MET A 143 -1.67 -1.24 23.92
N PHE A 144 -2.83 -1.35 23.29
CA PHE A 144 -4.14 -1.10 23.91
C PHE A 144 -5.22 -1.91 23.18
N GLU A 145 -6.39 -1.97 23.79
CA GLU A 145 -7.59 -2.61 23.23
C GLU A 145 -8.64 -1.53 22.88
N ILE A 146 -9.44 -1.79 21.85
CA ILE A 146 -10.56 -0.93 21.46
C ILE A 146 -11.86 -1.65 21.82
N ASP A 147 -12.65 -1.06 22.72
CA ASP A 147 -13.98 -1.57 23.06
C ASP A 147 -15.00 -1.13 22.00
N LEU A 148 -15.34 -2.05 21.10
CA LEU A 148 -16.29 -1.84 20.00
C LEU A 148 -17.74 -1.66 20.47
N ALA A 149 -18.06 -1.99 21.73
CA ALA A 149 -19.41 -1.85 22.28
C ALA A 149 -19.60 -0.55 23.07
N SER A 150 -18.52 0.18 23.38
CA SER A 150 -18.54 1.36 24.24
C SER A 150 -19.12 2.63 23.59
N GLY A 151 -19.27 2.67 22.27
CA GLY A 151 -19.71 3.86 21.53
C GLY A 151 -19.84 3.60 20.03
N THR A 152 -20.24 4.62 19.28
CA THR A 152 -20.30 4.57 17.81
C THR A 152 -18.90 4.60 17.19
N ASP A 153 -18.80 4.23 15.90
CA ASP A 153 -17.54 4.30 15.15
C ASP A 153 -16.94 5.72 15.20
N GLU A 154 -17.78 6.76 15.11
CA GLU A 154 -17.35 8.16 15.23
C GLU A 154 -16.84 8.51 16.64
N GLU A 155 -17.51 8.06 17.69
CA GLU A 155 -17.09 8.32 19.07
C GLU A 155 -15.75 7.65 19.38
N ILE A 156 -15.56 6.40 18.93
CA ILE A 156 -14.30 5.66 19.05
C ILE A 156 -13.20 6.38 18.26
N ALA A 157 -13.48 6.80 17.03
CA ALA A 157 -12.51 7.48 16.18
C ALA A 157 -12.07 8.84 16.74
N GLU A 158 -13.01 9.66 17.25
CA GLU A 158 -12.67 10.95 17.85
C GLU A 158 -11.93 10.79 19.18
N SER A 159 -12.26 9.75 19.97
CA SER A 159 -11.51 9.43 21.19
C SER A 159 -10.05 9.07 20.88
N LEU A 160 -9.83 8.21 19.89
CA LEU A 160 -8.48 7.86 19.43
C LEU A 160 -7.74 9.10 18.92
N LYS A 161 -8.40 9.91 18.08
CA LYS A 161 -7.84 11.15 17.52
C LYS A 161 -7.44 12.15 18.61
N ALA A 162 -8.23 12.28 19.68
CA ALA A 162 -7.91 13.13 20.82
C ALA A 162 -6.72 12.62 21.65
N ALA A 163 -6.52 11.30 21.73
CA ALA A 163 -5.43 10.69 22.48
C ALA A 163 -4.07 10.76 21.76
N LEU A 164 -4.04 10.66 20.43
CA LEU A 164 -2.81 10.60 19.63
C LEU A 164 -1.78 11.71 19.93
N PRO A 165 -2.15 13.02 20.07
CA PRO A 165 -1.18 14.06 20.41
C PRO A 165 -0.56 13.89 21.80
N GLN A 166 -1.34 13.46 22.78
CA GLN A 166 -0.86 13.23 24.14
C GLN A 166 0.08 12.03 24.18
N TRP A 167 -0.25 10.94 23.50
CA TRP A 167 0.61 9.75 23.35
C TRP A 167 1.95 10.08 22.70
N ARG A 168 1.94 10.86 21.61
CA ARG A 168 3.15 11.35 20.94
C ARG A 168 4.03 12.18 21.87
N LYS A 169 3.42 13.09 22.63
CA LYS A 169 4.12 13.92 23.61
C LYS A 169 4.80 13.06 24.68
N VAL A 170 4.11 12.08 25.24
CA VAL A 170 4.66 11.15 26.26
C VAL A 170 5.84 10.36 25.69
N LYS A 171 5.75 9.91 24.44
CA LYS A 171 6.81 9.12 23.78
C LYS A 171 7.92 9.96 23.15
N GLY A 172 7.80 11.29 23.14
CA GLY A 172 8.77 12.19 22.49
C GLY A 172 8.85 12.00 20.97
N ILE A 173 7.72 11.69 20.34
CA ILE A 173 7.65 11.42 18.89
C ILE A 173 6.95 12.58 18.21
N ASP A 174 7.67 13.25 17.31
CA ASP A 174 7.07 14.23 16.44
C ASP A 174 6.14 13.57 15.42
N GLU A 175 5.06 14.26 15.09
CA GLU A 175 4.21 13.83 13.98
C GLU A 175 5.04 13.84 12.69
N ASN A 176 5.02 12.73 11.95
CA ASN A 176 5.62 12.72 10.63
C ASN A 176 4.95 13.83 9.82
N PRO A 177 5.71 14.81 9.29
CA PRO A 177 5.12 15.84 8.46
C PRO A 177 4.40 15.13 7.33
N LEU A 178 3.15 15.54 7.06
CA LEU A 178 2.48 15.16 5.84
C LEU A 178 3.42 15.57 4.70
N GLU A 179 4.17 14.63 4.13
CA GLU A 179 4.94 14.92 2.93
C GLU A 179 3.96 15.57 1.94
N SER A 180 4.40 16.66 1.32
CA SER A 180 3.60 17.62 0.52
C SER A 180 2.81 17.04 -0.66
N VAL A 181 2.84 15.73 -0.84
CA VAL A 181 2.01 14.99 -1.77
C VAL A 181 0.59 14.95 -1.22
N ARG A 182 -0.23 15.95 -1.58
CA ARG A 182 -1.68 15.79 -1.53
C ARG A 182 -2.08 14.73 -2.55
N PHE A 183 -2.21 13.48 -2.12
CA PHE A 183 -2.96 12.50 -2.89
C PHE A 183 -4.44 12.94 -2.90
N GLY A 184 -5.02 13.10 -4.09
CA GLY A 184 -6.41 13.50 -4.27
C GLY A 184 -6.90 13.17 -5.67
N TYR A 185 -8.06 13.71 -6.05
CA TYR A 185 -8.68 13.45 -7.34
C TYR A 185 -7.74 13.70 -8.54
N GLY A 186 -6.99 14.81 -8.52
CA GLY A 186 -6.02 15.12 -9.58
C GLY A 186 -4.86 14.10 -9.67
N THR A 187 -4.50 13.43 -8.57
CA THR A 187 -3.50 12.35 -8.59
C THR A 187 -4.07 11.09 -9.24
N ILE A 188 -5.34 10.76 -8.97
CA ILE A 188 -6.04 9.64 -9.62
C ILE A 188 -6.11 9.88 -11.13
N LYS A 189 -6.52 11.08 -11.55
CA LYS A 189 -6.53 11.49 -12.96
C LYS A 189 -5.15 11.31 -13.61
N LYS A 190 -4.09 11.79 -12.96
CA LYS A 190 -2.70 11.61 -13.44
C LYS A 190 -2.27 10.15 -13.55
N LEU A 191 -2.64 9.29 -12.61
CA LEU A 191 -2.28 7.86 -12.66
C LEU A 191 -2.84 7.17 -13.94
N ILE A 192 -4.04 7.56 -14.37
CA ILE A 192 -4.66 7.09 -15.61
C ILE A 192 -4.07 7.80 -16.83
N SER A 193 -4.15 9.14 -16.89
CA SER A 193 -3.75 9.91 -18.06
C SER A 193 -2.27 9.75 -18.41
N TYR A 194 -1.40 9.59 -17.41
CA TYR A 194 0.04 9.38 -17.63
C TYR A 194 0.40 7.91 -17.81
N ARG A 195 -0.61 7.03 -17.93
CA ARG A 195 -0.44 5.60 -18.23
C ARG A 195 0.53 4.95 -17.24
N VAL A 196 0.35 5.22 -15.94
CA VAL A 196 1.30 4.84 -14.89
C VAL A 196 1.41 3.33 -14.76
N ILE A 197 0.30 2.61 -14.69
CA ILE A 197 0.30 1.14 -14.60
C ILE A 197 1.02 0.49 -15.79
N PRO A 198 0.65 0.76 -17.06
CA PRO A 198 1.37 0.18 -18.19
C PRO A 198 2.85 0.60 -18.23
N MET A 199 3.20 1.83 -17.80
CA MET A 199 4.59 2.23 -17.67
C MET A 199 5.35 1.36 -16.66
N LEU A 200 4.77 1.13 -15.47
CA LEU A 200 5.34 0.26 -14.45
C LEU A 200 5.60 -1.14 -15.00
N ASP A 201 4.63 -1.73 -15.70
CA ASP A 201 4.73 -3.09 -16.23
C ASP A 201 5.84 -3.20 -17.31
N ILE A 202 6.02 -2.17 -18.16
CA ILE A 202 7.15 -2.08 -19.10
C ILE A 202 8.48 -1.98 -18.35
N LEU A 203 8.57 -1.11 -17.33
CA LEU A 203 9.80 -0.90 -16.56
C LEU A 203 10.22 -2.17 -15.81
N VAL A 204 9.25 -2.87 -15.24
CA VAL A 204 9.44 -4.14 -14.54
C VAL A 204 9.94 -5.22 -15.51
N TRP A 205 9.30 -5.36 -16.68
CA TRP A 205 9.78 -6.27 -17.73
C TRP A 205 11.23 -5.97 -18.13
N ALA A 206 11.54 -4.70 -18.36
CA ALA A 206 12.88 -4.28 -18.77
C ALA A 206 13.92 -4.53 -17.68
N ALA A 207 13.58 -4.30 -16.41
CA ALA A 207 14.44 -4.60 -15.27
C ALA A 207 14.76 -6.11 -15.20
N VAL A 208 13.75 -6.99 -15.33
CA VAL A 208 13.94 -8.46 -15.35
C VAL A 208 14.83 -8.89 -16.52
N LYS A 209 14.64 -8.29 -17.69
CA LYS A 209 15.46 -8.57 -18.89
C LYS A 209 16.81 -7.83 -18.89
N LYS A 210 17.07 -6.99 -17.87
CA LYS A 210 18.27 -6.14 -17.74
C LYS A 210 18.47 -5.21 -18.95
N ILE A 211 17.38 -4.69 -19.52
CA ILE A 211 17.35 -3.80 -20.69
C ILE A 211 17.13 -2.36 -20.23
N ARG A 212 17.83 -1.41 -20.85
CA ARG A 212 17.55 0.03 -20.67
C ARG A 212 16.42 0.48 -21.59
N VAL A 213 15.40 1.14 -21.03
CA VAL A 213 14.30 1.75 -21.79
C VAL A 213 14.42 3.27 -21.74
N SER A 214 14.62 3.90 -22.90
CA SER A 214 14.63 5.36 -23.03
C SER A 214 13.22 5.93 -22.87
N ASP A 215 13.12 7.21 -22.51
CA ASP A 215 11.83 7.90 -22.39
C ASP A 215 11.11 8.05 -23.74
N ASP A 216 11.85 8.25 -24.84
CA ASP A 216 11.31 8.18 -26.21
C ASP A 216 10.71 6.79 -26.51
N ARG A 217 11.35 5.70 -26.06
CA ARG A 217 10.81 4.36 -26.25
C ARG A 217 9.54 4.17 -25.43
N LEU A 218 9.48 4.67 -24.19
CA LEU A 218 8.27 4.65 -23.39
C LEU A 218 7.14 5.43 -24.07
N SER A 219 7.41 6.63 -24.58
CA SER A 219 6.43 7.45 -25.31
C SER A 219 5.79 6.66 -26.46
N ARG A 220 6.60 6.05 -27.32
CA ARG A 220 6.11 5.26 -28.47
C ARG A 220 5.44 3.93 -28.12
N LEU A 221 5.69 3.40 -26.92
CA LEU A 221 5.04 2.17 -26.46
C LEU A 221 3.71 2.49 -25.78
N LEU A 222 3.69 3.58 -25.00
CA LEU A 222 2.56 3.97 -24.20
C LEU A 222 1.51 4.69 -25.04
N TYR A 223 1.88 5.45 -26.06
CA TYR A 223 0.98 6.28 -26.87
C TYR A 223 0.98 5.83 -28.34
N THR A 224 -0.18 5.95 -28.97
CA THR A 224 -0.46 5.56 -30.37
C THR A 224 -0.99 6.74 -31.15
N ASP A 225 -0.95 6.67 -32.47
CA ASP A 225 -1.47 7.74 -33.36
C ASP A 225 -3.00 7.92 -33.24
N ASP A 226 -3.71 6.96 -32.63
CA ASP A 226 -5.14 7.06 -32.32
C ASP A 226 -5.44 7.91 -31.07
N ASP A 227 -4.42 8.32 -30.32
CA ASP A 227 -4.58 9.19 -29.16
C ASP A 227 -4.67 10.67 -29.57
N GLU A 228 -5.43 11.47 -28.83
CA GLU A 228 -5.41 12.92 -29.05
C GLU A 228 -4.01 13.49 -28.78
N GLU A 229 -3.57 14.45 -29.61
CA GLU A 229 -2.25 15.07 -29.47
C GLU A 229 -2.05 15.72 -28.08
N SER A 230 -3.14 16.19 -27.47
CA SER A 230 -3.20 16.73 -26.10
C SER A 230 -2.88 15.68 -25.02
N GLU A 231 -3.18 14.41 -25.29
CA GLU A 231 -2.95 13.28 -24.38
C GLU A 231 -1.59 12.62 -24.60
N MET A 232 -1.02 12.74 -25.80
CA MET A 232 0.28 12.18 -26.14
C MET A 232 1.40 12.82 -25.31
N ARG A 233 2.18 11.99 -24.60
CA ARG A 233 3.30 12.46 -23.77
C ARG A 233 4.62 12.33 -24.50
N GLN A 234 5.33 13.45 -24.62
CA GLN A 234 6.66 13.51 -25.20
C GLN A 234 7.73 12.96 -24.25
N SER A 235 8.90 12.63 -24.80
CA SER A 235 10.04 12.09 -24.03
C SER A 235 10.45 12.96 -22.84
N SER A 236 10.38 14.29 -22.96
CA SER A 236 10.68 15.22 -21.86
C SER A 236 9.66 15.12 -20.72
N GLN A 237 8.37 15.11 -21.05
CA GLN A 237 7.28 14.96 -20.08
C GLN A 237 7.35 13.62 -19.34
N ILE A 238 7.67 12.54 -20.05
CA ILE A 238 7.86 11.22 -19.42
C ILE A 238 9.02 11.24 -18.44
N LYS A 239 10.16 11.81 -18.85
CA LYS A 239 11.37 11.89 -18.02
C LYS A 239 11.13 12.71 -16.76
N ASP A 240 10.52 13.88 -16.90
CA ASP A 240 10.47 14.89 -15.85
C ASP A 240 9.25 14.71 -14.93
N THR A 241 8.18 14.04 -15.39
CA THR A 241 6.93 13.90 -14.64
C THR A 241 6.44 12.45 -14.52
N ASP A 242 6.23 11.76 -15.63
CA ASP A 242 5.42 10.52 -15.62
C ASP A 242 6.18 9.34 -15.00
N ARG A 243 7.45 9.16 -15.39
CA ARG A 243 8.32 8.12 -14.82
C ARG A 243 8.58 8.37 -13.33
N PRO A 244 8.92 9.59 -12.87
CA PRO A 244 8.98 9.89 -11.45
C PRO A 244 7.69 9.56 -10.70
N LEU A 245 6.52 9.91 -11.24
CA LEU A 245 5.23 9.58 -10.63
C LEU A 245 5.02 8.06 -10.57
N ALA A 246 5.33 7.34 -11.64
CA ALA A 246 5.18 5.90 -11.70
C ALA A 246 6.00 5.21 -10.61
N LEU A 247 7.31 5.53 -10.52
CA LEU A 247 8.18 4.97 -9.47
C LEU A 247 7.71 5.36 -8.07
N LYS A 248 7.27 6.61 -7.89
CA LYS A 248 6.72 7.09 -6.62
C LYS A 248 5.43 6.35 -6.23
N SER A 249 4.60 5.97 -7.19
CA SER A 249 3.32 5.29 -6.93
C SER A 249 3.48 3.92 -6.26
N CYS A 250 4.64 3.29 -6.42
CA CYS A 250 4.99 2.02 -5.77
C CYS A 250 5.62 2.19 -4.37
N THR A 251 5.79 3.42 -3.87
CA THR A 251 6.38 3.63 -2.53
C THR A 251 5.36 3.36 -1.42
N THR A 252 5.84 2.98 -0.24
CA THR A 252 4.96 2.77 0.93
C THR A 252 4.15 4.02 1.27
N ASP A 253 4.75 5.20 1.17
CA ASP A 253 4.08 6.44 1.57
C ASP A 253 3.01 6.87 0.56
N PHE A 254 3.23 6.65 -0.74
CA PHE A 254 2.19 6.88 -1.74
C PHE A 254 0.97 5.96 -1.52
N ILE A 255 1.21 4.67 -1.27
CA ILE A 255 0.13 3.72 -0.95
C ILE A 255 -0.61 4.14 0.32
N ARG A 256 0.10 4.57 1.38
CA ARG A 256 -0.52 5.07 2.62
C ARG A 256 -1.41 6.27 2.36
N GLN A 257 -0.95 7.22 1.54
CA GLN A 257 -1.74 8.42 1.19
C GLN A 257 -2.97 8.08 0.34
N PHE A 258 -2.85 7.14 -0.61
CA PHE A 258 -4.00 6.67 -1.37
C PHE A 258 -5.01 5.97 -0.44
N HIS A 259 -4.56 5.08 0.44
CA HIS A 259 -5.41 4.45 1.44
C HIS A 259 -6.11 5.46 2.37
N TYR A 260 -5.38 6.49 2.83
CA TYR A 260 -5.95 7.59 3.60
C TYR A 260 -7.04 8.34 2.83
N PHE A 261 -6.79 8.70 1.57
CA PHE A 261 -7.77 9.35 0.70
C PHE A 261 -9.04 8.49 0.54
N MET A 262 -8.89 7.19 0.30
CA MET A 262 -10.03 6.28 0.16
C MET A 262 -10.84 6.11 1.44
N ASN A 263 -10.19 6.09 2.61
CA ASN A 263 -10.90 5.97 3.88
C ASN A 263 -11.63 7.25 4.24
N LYS A 264 -11.01 8.42 4.00
CA LYS A 264 -11.66 9.71 4.20
C LYS A 264 -12.86 9.91 3.26
N ASN A 265 -12.82 9.30 2.07
CA ASN A 265 -13.87 9.38 1.06
C ASN A 265 -14.44 7.98 0.78
N SER A 266 -14.91 7.30 1.82
CA SER A 266 -15.36 5.89 1.76
C SER A 266 -16.40 5.62 0.68
N HIS A 267 -17.29 6.58 0.41
CA HIS A 267 -18.30 6.53 -0.65
C HIS A 267 -17.69 6.36 -2.07
N LEU A 268 -16.44 6.77 -2.29
CA LEU A 268 -15.76 6.64 -3.58
C LEU A 268 -15.21 5.23 -3.83
N LYS A 269 -15.06 4.39 -2.80
CA LYS A 269 -14.36 3.09 -2.92
C LYS A 269 -14.93 2.20 -4.01
N GLN A 270 -16.26 2.18 -4.14
CA GLN A 270 -16.99 1.37 -5.12
C GLN A 270 -17.28 2.10 -6.42
N MET A 271 -17.00 3.41 -6.51
CA MET A 271 -17.15 4.15 -7.75
C MET A 271 -16.08 3.74 -8.75
N LYS A 272 -16.45 3.74 -10.03
CA LYS A 272 -15.48 3.52 -11.12
C LYS A 272 -14.44 4.64 -11.13
N VAL A 273 -13.20 4.29 -11.47
CA VAL A 273 -12.11 5.28 -11.59
C VAL A 273 -12.47 6.40 -12.56
N SER A 274 -13.07 6.07 -13.71
CA SER A 274 -13.58 7.03 -14.70
C SER A 274 -14.56 8.05 -14.10
N ASP A 275 -15.45 7.63 -13.21
CA ASP A 275 -16.40 8.52 -12.57
C ASP A 275 -15.75 9.37 -11.48
N VAL A 276 -14.80 8.80 -10.73
CA VAL A 276 -14.02 9.56 -9.74
C VAL A 276 -13.19 10.66 -10.40
N MET A 277 -12.66 10.43 -11.61
CA MET A 277 -11.92 11.45 -12.37
C MET A 277 -12.80 12.65 -12.76
N LYS A 278 -14.08 12.42 -13.07
CA LYS A 278 -15.03 13.50 -13.41
C LYS A 278 -15.40 14.39 -12.22
N LEU A 279 -15.20 13.93 -10.99
CA LEU A 279 -15.40 14.75 -9.77
C LEU A 279 -14.28 15.77 -9.56
N SER A 280 -13.21 15.71 -10.35
CA SER A 280 -12.07 16.64 -10.29
C SER A 280 -12.19 17.84 -11.22
N ASP A 281 -13.18 17.80 -12.12
CA ASP A 281 -13.47 18.81 -13.14
C ASP A 281 -14.60 19.74 -12.66
#